data_AF-A0A178IKA2-F1
#
_entry.id   AF-A0A178IKA2-F1
#
_cell.length_a   1.000
_cell.length_b   1.000
_cell.length_c   1.000
_cell.angle_alpha   90.00
_cell.angle_beta   90.00
_cell.angle_gamma   90.00
#
_symmetry.space_group_name_H-M   'P 1'
#
loop_
_entity.id
_entity.type
_entity.pdbx_description
1 polymer ?
#
loop_
_entity_poly.entity_id
_entity_poly.type
_entity_poly.pdbx_seq_one_letter_code
_entity_poly.pdbx_strand_id
1 'polypeptide(L)'
;MKLIPFLKTAGLGALLAAGILNCVAAGACCDSAAFAGSRWALTIPGGGIGWLGLTQKPDGKLDALLLWSGGHPRPAPVALKDGALVVTREFKRGDKTFSDVITAKIEGKDMLALTVRHLDDTGAEIRKTETFSGRRIPDLPPRPDLAKVKFGAPVRLIGDTLDNWVVMNPKAYNGWTLKDGVLSNNVVQPDGTKKHGTNLRTRAADFEDFRISFEVNMPPKSNSGVYLRGIYEVQMADTHDQPPGYLNMGALYGRIAPGAAVEKAPGEWQTVETTLVDRHITVVLNGTTIIDNQPVLGCTGGALTSDEFVPGPIYLQGDHSDAHYRNMIVRPVVKE
;
A
#
# COMPACT_ATOMS: atom_id res chain seq x y z
N MET A 1 -82.13 20.95 41.66
CA MET A 1 -83.28 20.06 41.95
C MET A 1 -82.93 18.67 41.43
N LYS A 2 -82.65 17.72 42.36
CA LYS A 2 -82.68 16.24 42.22
C LYS A 2 -81.74 15.63 41.15
N LEU A 3 -81.12 14.46 41.28
CA LEU A 3 -80.81 13.48 42.32
C LEU A 3 -79.84 12.51 41.60
N ILE A 4 -78.78 12.01 42.26
CA ILE A 4 -78.05 10.81 41.80
C ILE A 4 -78.89 9.58 42.22
N PRO A 5 -78.89 8.45 41.47
CA PRO A 5 -78.21 7.26 42.02
C PRO A 5 -77.62 6.24 41.00
N PHE A 6 -76.48 5.66 41.42
CA PHE A 6 -76.06 4.24 41.45
C PHE A 6 -75.90 3.33 40.21
N LEU A 7 -74.62 2.90 40.06
CA LEU A 7 -74.04 1.56 39.91
C LEU A 7 -74.46 0.60 38.76
N LYS A 8 -73.45 0.12 38.00
CA LYS A 8 -73.03 -1.30 37.99
C LYS A 8 -71.68 -1.52 37.28
N THR A 9 -70.90 -2.42 37.85
CA THR A 9 -69.58 -2.94 37.49
C THR A 9 -69.62 -4.04 36.41
N ALA A 10 -68.66 -4.01 35.47
CA ALA A 10 -68.00 -5.14 34.78
C ALA A 10 -66.96 -4.49 33.82
N GLY A 11 -65.66 -4.80 33.76
CA GLY A 11 -64.94 -6.04 33.99
C GLY A 11 -64.56 -6.64 32.63
N LEU A 12 -63.42 -6.25 32.03
CA LEU A 12 -62.49 -7.13 31.29
C LEU A 12 -61.31 -6.34 30.74
N GLY A 13 -60.11 -6.89 30.94
CA GLY A 13 -58.83 -6.24 30.67
C GLY A 13 -58.51 -6.03 29.19
N ALA A 14 -57.84 -4.91 28.91
CA ALA A 14 -57.08 -4.72 27.68
C ALA A 14 -55.60 -4.91 28.03
N LEU A 15 -54.99 -5.95 27.46
CA LEU A 15 -53.55 -6.17 27.45
C LEU A 15 -52.85 -4.92 26.88
N LEU A 16 -51.96 -4.31 27.66
CA LEU A 16 -50.87 -3.52 27.10
C LEU A 16 -49.88 -4.49 26.44
N ALA A 17 -49.99 -4.66 25.13
CA ALA A 17 -48.88 -5.17 24.33
C ALA A 17 -47.88 -4.02 24.15
N ALA A 18 -46.97 -3.86 25.11
CA ALA A 18 -45.77 -3.06 24.90
C ALA A 18 -44.93 -3.75 23.81
N GLY A 19 -45.02 -3.23 22.59
CA GLY A 19 -44.16 -3.64 21.50
C GLY A 19 -42.71 -3.34 21.88
N ILE A 20 -41.96 -4.40 22.18
CA ILE A 20 -40.49 -4.36 22.18
C ILE A 20 -40.10 -4.10 20.73
N LEU A 21 -39.88 -2.84 20.39
CA LEU A 21 -39.22 -2.46 19.16
C LEU A 21 -37.78 -2.96 19.27
N ASN A 22 -37.54 -4.12 18.67
CA ASN A 22 -36.24 -4.77 18.61
C ASN A 22 -35.20 -3.79 18.06
N CYS A 23 -34.36 -3.26 18.94
CA CYS A 23 -33.25 -2.38 18.65
C CYS A 23 -32.06 -3.20 18.11
N VAL A 24 -32.27 -3.93 16.99
CA VAL A 24 -31.21 -4.75 16.37
C VAL A 24 -30.32 -3.89 15.45
N ALA A 25 -30.80 -2.72 15.01
CA ALA A 25 -30.04 -1.81 14.14
C ALA A 25 -28.93 -1.02 14.86
N ALA A 26 -29.00 -0.86 16.19
CA ALA A 26 -28.04 -0.05 16.93
C ALA A 26 -26.66 -0.73 17.07
N GLY A 27 -26.61 -2.06 17.21
CA GLY A 27 -25.36 -2.82 17.38
C GLY A 27 -24.48 -2.83 16.13
N ALA A 28 -25.06 -3.15 14.97
CA ALA A 28 -24.31 -3.19 13.70
C ALA A 28 -23.82 -1.80 13.25
N CYS A 29 -24.52 -0.72 13.62
CA CYS A 29 -24.11 0.65 13.33
C CYS A 29 -22.94 1.11 14.22
N CYS A 30 -22.88 0.66 15.48
CA CYS A 30 -21.75 0.96 16.37
C CYS A 30 -20.47 0.20 15.98
N ASP A 31 -20.59 -1.03 15.50
CA ASP A 31 -19.44 -1.86 15.13
C ASP A 31 -18.75 -1.35 13.86
N SER A 32 -19.48 -0.84 12.87
CA SER A 32 -18.88 -0.26 11.66
C SER A 32 -18.13 1.04 11.93
N ALA A 33 -18.60 1.84 12.89
CA ALA A 33 -17.98 3.10 13.28
C ALA A 33 -16.55 2.93 13.80
N ALA A 34 -16.24 1.81 14.47
CA ALA A 34 -14.90 1.52 14.97
C ALA A 34 -13.85 1.31 13.85
N PHE A 35 -14.32 0.88 12.68
CA PHE A 35 -13.51 0.60 11.49
C PHE A 35 -13.57 1.71 10.43
N ALA A 36 -14.58 2.58 10.48
CA ALA A 36 -14.80 3.63 9.49
C ALA A 36 -13.58 4.56 9.34
N GLY A 37 -13.14 4.77 8.10
CA GLY A 37 -12.02 5.66 7.76
C GLY A 37 -10.64 5.15 8.20
N SER A 38 -10.54 3.94 8.78
CA SER A 38 -9.30 3.43 9.34
C SER A 38 -8.36 2.84 8.30
N ARG A 39 -7.06 2.86 8.61
CA ARG A 39 -6.00 2.25 7.81
C ARG A 39 -5.11 1.42 8.73
N TRP A 40 -4.67 0.28 8.24
CA TRP A 40 -3.92 -0.68 9.04
C TRP A 40 -2.72 -1.20 8.26
N ALA A 41 -1.53 -1.08 8.84
CA ALA A 41 -0.34 -1.78 8.40
C ALA A 41 -0.42 -3.22 8.88
N LEU A 42 -0.36 -4.19 7.97
CA LEU A 42 -0.48 -5.61 8.30
C LEU A 42 0.89 -6.29 8.22
N THR A 43 1.14 -7.21 9.15
CA THR A 43 2.26 -8.16 9.07
C THR A 43 1.69 -9.53 8.73
N ILE A 44 1.74 -9.90 7.45
CA ILE A 44 1.15 -11.13 6.94
C ILE A 44 1.99 -12.34 7.38
N PRO A 45 1.37 -13.49 7.72
CA PRO A 45 2.09 -14.72 7.99
C PRO A 45 3.09 -15.07 6.88
N GLY A 46 4.28 -15.53 7.27
CA GLY A 46 5.39 -15.80 6.36
C GLY A 46 6.24 -14.57 5.99
N GLY A 47 6.03 -13.43 6.65
CA GLY A 47 6.84 -12.22 6.47
C GLY A 47 6.38 -11.31 5.33
N GLY A 48 5.21 -11.57 4.76
CA GLY A 48 4.61 -10.67 3.78
C GLY A 48 4.16 -9.35 4.43
N ILE A 49 4.22 -8.27 3.66
CA ILE A 49 3.66 -6.97 4.07
C ILE A 49 2.22 -6.87 3.62
N GLY A 50 1.37 -6.18 4.36
CA GLY A 50 0.02 -5.89 3.90
C GLY A 50 -0.46 -4.53 4.35
N TRP A 51 -1.58 -4.13 3.77
CA TRP A 51 -2.27 -2.90 4.14
C TRP A 51 -3.77 -3.09 3.95
N LEU A 52 -4.56 -2.62 4.91
CA LEU A 52 -6.02 -2.61 4.85
C LEU A 52 -6.51 -1.18 5.04
N GLY A 53 -7.15 -0.62 4.03
CA GLY A 53 -7.85 0.66 4.11
C GLY A 53 -9.35 0.45 4.09
N LEU A 54 -10.06 1.15 4.99
CA LEU A 54 -11.50 1.06 5.14
C LEU A 54 -12.13 2.44 4.97
N THR A 55 -13.15 2.52 4.12
CA THR A 55 -13.95 3.73 3.93
C THR A 55 -15.40 3.44 4.21
N GLN A 56 -16.11 4.39 4.82
CA GLN A 56 -17.55 4.26 5.05
C GLN A 56 -18.32 4.90 3.90
N LYS A 57 -19.26 4.16 3.33
CA LYS A 57 -20.22 4.65 2.34
C LYS A 57 -21.29 5.51 3.01
N PRO A 58 -22.00 6.35 2.24
CA PRO A 58 -23.16 7.09 2.74
C PRO A 58 -24.27 6.20 3.35
N ASP A 59 -24.39 4.95 2.90
CA ASP A 59 -25.35 3.97 3.45
C ASP A 59 -24.85 3.27 4.73
N GLY A 60 -23.71 3.70 5.28
CA GLY A 60 -23.10 3.18 6.50
C GLY A 60 -22.28 1.91 6.32
N LYS A 61 -22.29 1.28 5.13
CA LYS A 61 -21.47 0.10 4.85
C LYS A 61 -20.00 0.45 4.67
N LEU A 62 -19.13 -0.53 4.85
CA LEU A 62 -17.70 -0.40 4.62
C LEU A 62 -17.35 -0.84 3.20
N ASP A 63 -16.43 -0.12 2.58
CA ASP A 63 -15.58 -0.61 1.49
C ASP A 63 -14.19 -0.88 2.03
N ALA A 64 -13.50 -1.85 1.43
CA ALA A 64 -12.11 -2.14 1.74
C ALA A 64 -11.23 -2.17 0.50
N LEU A 65 -10.01 -1.67 0.68
CA LEU A 65 -8.89 -1.94 -0.19
C LEU A 65 -7.87 -2.77 0.60
N LEU A 66 -7.48 -3.92 0.04
CA LEU A 66 -6.51 -4.84 0.62
C LEU A 66 -5.28 -4.95 -0.27
N LEU A 67 -4.11 -4.68 0.31
CA LEU A 67 -2.81 -5.07 -0.24
C LEU A 67 -2.34 -6.33 0.47
N TRP A 68 -1.96 -7.34 -0.30
CA TRP A 68 -1.51 -8.63 0.23
C TRP A 68 -0.17 -9.05 -0.36
N SER A 69 0.91 -8.59 0.28
CA SER A 69 2.32 -8.78 -0.11
C SER A 69 2.75 -8.02 -1.36
N GLY A 70 2.31 -8.46 -2.54
CA GLY A 70 2.76 -7.93 -3.83
C GLY A 70 1.63 -7.29 -4.63
N GLY A 71 2.00 -6.56 -5.68
CA GLY A 71 1.06 -5.83 -6.53
C GLY A 71 0.51 -4.59 -5.85
N HIS A 72 -0.74 -4.23 -6.17
CA HIS A 72 -1.37 -3.03 -5.64
C HIS A 72 -2.61 -3.35 -4.80
N PRO A 73 -3.04 -2.41 -3.93
CA PRO A 73 -4.29 -2.57 -3.19
C PRO A 73 -5.48 -2.85 -4.13
N ARG A 74 -6.29 -3.87 -3.81
CA ARG A 74 -7.48 -4.25 -4.57
C ARG A 74 -8.74 -4.13 -3.71
N PRO A 75 -9.90 -3.81 -4.30
CA PRO A 75 -11.17 -3.95 -3.62
C PRO A 75 -11.34 -5.35 -3.04
N ALA A 76 -11.76 -5.42 -1.78
CA ALA A 76 -12.01 -6.68 -1.09
C ALA A 76 -13.43 -6.65 -0.47
N PRO A 77 -14.25 -7.68 -0.70
CA PRO A 77 -15.51 -7.82 0.00
C PRO A 77 -15.33 -7.77 1.52
N VAL A 78 -16.20 -7.01 2.20
CA VAL A 78 -16.23 -6.93 3.65
C VAL A 78 -17.61 -7.16 4.23
N ALA A 79 -17.64 -7.80 5.40
CA ALA A 79 -18.83 -7.98 6.21
C ALA A 79 -18.48 -7.77 7.69
N LEU A 80 -19.44 -7.33 8.48
CA LEU A 80 -19.33 -7.34 9.94
C LEU A 80 -20.11 -8.54 10.47
N LYS A 81 -19.47 -9.34 11.32
CA LYS A 81 -20.08 -10.50 11.99
C LYS A 81 -19.59 -10.53 13.44
N ASP A 82 -20.53 -10.44 14.37
CA ASP A 82 -20.27 -10.53 15.82
C ASP A 82 -19.14 -9.60 16.29
N GLY A 83 -19.19 -8.33 15.87
CA GLY A 83 -18.18 -7.31 16.18
C GLY A 83 -16.83 -7.47 15.48
N ALA A 84 -16.67 -8.47 14.60
CA ALA A 84 -15.47 -8.67 13.80
C ALA A 84 -15.69 -8.25 12.34
N LEU A 85 -14.67 -7.65 11.75
CA LEU A 85 -14.60 -7.40 10.32
C LEU A 85 -14.11 -8.67 9.61
N VAL A 86 -14.89 -9.16 8.66
CA VAL A 86 -14.51 -10.27 7.77
C VAL A 86 -14.17 -9.69 6.41
N VAL A 87 -12.93 -9.85 5.98
CA VAL A 87 -12.42 -9.43 4.67
C VAL A 87 -12.13 -10.67 3.85
N THR A 88 -12.69 -10.76 2.64
CA THR A 88 -12.44 -11.89 1.74
C THR A 88 -11.58 -11.47 0.57
N ARG A 89 -10.64 -12.32 0.19
CA ARG A 89 -9.79 -12.15 -0.98
C ARG A 89 -9.86 -13.40 -1.82
N GLU A 90 -10.11 -13.27 -3.12
CA GLU A 90 -10.06 -14.38 -4.07
C GLU A 90 -8.85 -14.24 -5.00
N PHE A 91 -8.23 -15.35 -5.35
CA PHE A 91 -7.12 -15.38 -6.31
C PHE A 91 -7.05 -16.73 -7.00
N LYS A 92 -6.45 -16.75 -8.20
CA LYS A 92 -6.24 -17.98 -8.97
C LYS A 92 -4.81 -18.47 -8.87
N ARG A 93 -4.63 -19.79 -8.90
CA ARG A 93 -3.34 -20.46 -9.16
C ARG A 93 -3.56 -21.54 -10.21
N GLY A 94 -3.07 -21.30 -11.43
CA GLY A 94 -3.51 -22.07 -12.59
C GLY A 94 -5.01 -21.90 -12.81
N ASP A 95 -5.70 -23.01 -13.05
CA ASP A 95 -7.15 -23.02 -13.30
C ASP A 95 -7.99 -23.03 -12.01
N LYS A 96 -7.36 -23.20 -10.84
CA LYS A 96 -8.05 -23.27 -9.54
C LYS A 96 -8.20 -21.90 -8.91
N THR A 97 -9.35 -21.71 -8.26
CA THR A 97 -9.65 -20.51 -7.46
C THR A 97 -9.44 -20.82 -5.98
N PHE A 98 -8.91 -19.85 -5.25
CA PHE A 98 -8.66 -19.94 -3.81
C PHE A 98 -9.20 -18.69 -3.14
N SER A 99 -9.55 -18.82 -1.87
CA SER A 99 -10.00 -17.70 -1.06
C SER A 99 -9.23 -17.60 0.25
N ASP A 100 -8.84 -16.39 0.62
CA ASP A 100 -8.43 -16.04 1.98
C ASP A 100 -9.59 -15.36 2.68
N VAL A 101 -10.03 -15.90 3.81
CA VAL A 101 -11.03 -15.29 4.69
C VAL A 101 -10.33 -14.77 5.92
N ILE A 102 -10.21 -13.45 6.00
CA ILE A 102 -9.50 -12.74 7.07
C ILE A 102 -10.55 -12.24 8.06
N THR A 103 -10.42 -12.62 9.33
CA THR A 103 -11.27 -12.08 10.41
C THR A 103 -10.43 -11.15 11.26
N ALA A 104 -10.93 -9.94 11.50
CA ALA A 104 -10.20 -8.87 12.17
C ALA A 104 -11.02 -8.30 13.33
N LYS A 105 -10.39 -8.21 14.51
CA LYS A 105 -10.98 -7.63 15.72
C LYS A 105 -10.05 -6.55 16.25
N ILE A 106 -10.62 -5.41 16.61
CA ILE A 106 -9.87 -4.32 17.22
C ILE A 106 -9.51 -4.71 18.66
N GLU A 107 -8.23 -4.59 19.00
CA GLU A 107 -7.71 -4.79 20.35
C GLU A 107 -7.09 -3.48 20.85
N GLY A 108 -7.77 -2.80 21.76
CA GLY A 108 -7.37 -1.46 22.19
C GLY A 108 -7.49 -0.44 21.05
N LYS A 109 -6.67 0.63 21.08
CA LYS A 109 -6.79 1.75 20.14
C LYS A 109 -6.11 1.48 18.79
N ASP A 110 -4.93 0.87 18.84
CA ASP A 110 -3.98 0.87 17.72
C ASP A 110 -3.65 -0.53 17.20
N MET A 111 -4.28 -1.58 17.71
CA MET A 111 -4.03 -2.96 17.30
C MET A 111 -5.27 -3.61 16.69
N LEU A 112 -5.01 -4.45 15.70
CA LEU A 112 -5.96 -5.33 15.06
C LEU A 112 -5.43 -6.76 15.23
N ALA A 113 -6.19 -7.61 15.91
CA ALA A 113 -5.93 -9.04 15.94
C ALA A 113 -6.61 -9.69 14.75
N LEU A 114 -5.84 -10.43 13.94
CA LEU A 114 -6.33 -11.05 12.73
C LEU A 114 -6.10 -12.56 12.72
N THR A 115 -7.04 -13.26 12.10
CA THR A 115 -6.86 -14.64 11.64
C THR A 115 -7.07 -14.71 10.13
N VAL A 116 -6.43 -15.66 9.48
CA VAL A 116 -6.69 -15.98 8.08
C VAL A 116 -6.92 -17.47 7.89
N ARG A 117 -8.04 -17.79 7.24
CA ARG A 117 -8.40 -19.13 6.76
C ARG A 117 -8.15 -19.18 5.26
N HIS A 118 -7.61 -20.29 4.80
CA HIS A 118 -7.22 -20.47 3.41
C HIS A 118 -8.06 -21.58 2.81
N LEU A 119 -8.86 -21.24 1.82
CA LEU A 119 -9.88 -22.12 1.25
C LEU A 119 -9.56 -22.44 -0.22
N ASP A 120 -9.84 -23.66 -0.65
CA ASP A 120 -9.91 -24.01 -2.07
C ASP A 120 -11.25 -23.58 -2.70
N ASP A 121 -11.46 -23.99 -3.96
CA ASP A 121 -12.66 -23.73 -4.75
C ASP A 121 -13.91 -24.47 -4.24
N THR A 122 -13.74 -25.46 -3.37
CA THR A 122 -14.85 -26.15 -2.68
C THR A 122 -15.22 -25.49 -1.35
N GLY A 123 -14.39 -24.55 -0.88
CA GLY A 123 -14.52 -23.93 0.43
C GLY A 123 -13.86 -24.71 1.57
N ALA A 124 -13.10 -25.77 1.27
CA ALA A 124 -12.38 -26.56 2.26
C ALA A 124 -11.10 -25.86 2.70
N GLU A 125 -10.77 -25.93 4.00
CA GLU A 125 -9.51 -25.39 4.51
C GLU A 125 -8.32 -26.23 4.03
N ILE A 126 -7.39 -25.59 3.33
CA ILE A 126 -6.21 -26.27 2.76
C ILE A 126 -4.95 -26.16 3.62
N ARG A 127 -4.98 -25.36 4.68
CA ARG A 127 -3.92 -25.26 5.68
C ARG A 127 -4.49 -24.77 7.01
N LYS A 128 -3.71 -24.94 8.07
CA LYS A 128 -4.05 -24.46 9.41
C LYS A 128 -4.30 -22.95 9.37
N THR A 129 -5.34 -22.51 10.08
CA THR A 129 -5.61 -21.08 10.31
C THR A 129 -4.38 -20.43 10.95
N GLU A 130 -3.96 -19.30 10.39
CA GLU A 130 -2.82 -18.52 10.87
C GLU A 130 -3.33 -17.28 11.60
N THR A 131 -2.60 -16.86 12.63
CA THR A 131 -2.89 -15.63 13.40
C THR A 131 -1.83 -14.60 13.08
N PHE A 132 -2.22 -13.33 13.01
CA PHE A 132 -1.33 -12.22 12.78
C PHE A 132 -1.93 -10.92 13.31
N SER A 133 -1.21 -9.82 13.15
CA SER A 133 -1.63 -8.51 13.65
C SER A 133 -1.57 -7.43 12.58
N GLY A 134 -2.34 -6.38 12.83
CA GLY A 134 -2.28 -5.12 12.13
C GLY A 134 -2.10 -3.99 13.12
N ARG A 135 -1.37 -2.96 12.71
CA ARG A 135 -1.18 -1.73 13.48
C ARG A 135 -1.94 -0.59 12.82
N ARG A 136 -2.68 0.18 13.60
CA ARG A 136 -3.41 1.34 13.10
C ARG A 136 -2.41 2.36 12.55
N ILE A 137 -2.68 2.82 11.33
CA ILE A 137 -1.97 3.94 10.73
C ILE A 137 -2.75 5.21 11.10
N PRO A 138 -2.14 6.16 11.83
CA PRO A 138 -2.78 7.41 12.18
C PRO A 138 -3.18 8.21 10.94
N ASP A 139 -4.07 9.18 11.16
CA ASP A 139 -4.49 10.14 10.14
C ASP A 139 -3.28 10.81 9.49
N LEU A 140 -3.45 11.23 8.24
CA LEU A 140 -2.38 11.93 7.53
C LEU A 140 -2.12 13.27 8.23
N PRO A 141 -0.85 13.72 8.29
CA PRO A 141 -0.60 15.08 8.71
C PRO A 141 -1.16 16.06 7.66
N PRO A 142 -1.25 17.35 7.98
CA PRO A 142 -1.54 18.37 6.97
C PRO A 142 -0.52 18.31 5.81
N ARG A 143 -0.94 18.78 4.63
CA ARG A 143 -0.04 18.94 3.48
C ARG A 143 1.15 19.83 3.87
N PRO A 144 2.41 19.35 3.77
CA PRO A 144 3.56 20.11 4.20
C PRO A 144 3.85 21.27 3.25
N ASP A 145 4.41 22.35 3.79
CA ASP A 145 4.91 23.48 3.02
C ASP A 145 6.37 23.21 2.62
N LEU A 146 6.55 22.66 1.41
CA LEU A 146 7.88 22.27 0.91
C LEU A 146 8.86 23.45 0.78
N ALA A 147 8.37 24.71 0.71
CA ALA A 147 9.24 25.88 0.68
C ALA A 147 9.96 26.13 2.02
N LYS A 148 9.43 25.58 3.13
CA LYS A 148 10.04 25.67 4.47
C LYS A 148 10.97 24.50 4.78
N VAL A 149 10.94 23.44 3.98
CA VAL A 149 11.75 22.24 4.20
C VAL A 149 13.20 22.52 3.83
N LYS A 150 14.11 22.31 4.79
CA LYS A 150 15.55 22.41 4.57
C LYS A 150 16.11 21.03 4.24
N PHE A 151 16.81 20.93 3.11
CA PHE A 151 17.49 19.72 2.70
C PHE A 151 18.98 19.79 3.03
N GLY A 152 19.51 18.72 3.61
CA GLY A 152 20.89 18.59 4.02
C GLY A 152 21.84 18.29 2.85
N ALA A 153 23.06 17.89 3.21
CA ALA A 153 24.11 17.57 2.24
C ALA A 153 23.69 16.43 1.30
N PRO A 154 24.09 16.48 0.02
CA PRO A 154 23.78 15.42 -0.94
C PRO A 154 24.56 14.14 -0.64
N VAL A 155 23.86 13.02 -0.68
CA VAL A 155 24.39 11.66 -0.57
C VAL A 155 24.29 11.00 -1.94
N ARG A 156 25.42 10.78 -2.60
CA ARG A 156 25.49 10.09 -3.90
C ARG A 156 25.39 8.57 -3.67
N LEU A 157 24.34 7.94 -4.19
CA LEU A 157 24.10 6.51 -3.99
C LEU A 157 24.83 5.63 -5.01
N ILE A 158 24.93 6.09 -6.26
CA ILE A 158 25.68 5.40 -7.31
C ILE A 158 27.09 6.00 -7.35
N GLY A 159 28.03 5.31 -6.70
CA GLY A 159 29.46 5.64 -6.72
C GLY A 159 30.17 4.99 -7.92
N ASP A 160 31.40 4.56 -7.71
CA ASP A 160 32.22 3.87 -8.73
C ASP A 160 32.25 2.34 -8.50
N THR A 161 31.83 1.87 -7.31
CA THR A 161 31.71 0.45 -6.95
C THR A 161 30.31 0.12 -6.42
N LEU A 162 29.98 -1.17 -6.34
CA LEU A 162 28.73 -1.67 -5.77
C LEU A 162 28.75 -1.74 -4.23
N ASP A 163 29.77 -1.21 -3.56
CA ASP A 163 29.95 -1.38 -2.11
C ASP A 163 28.81 -0.77 -1.29
N ASN A 164 28.17 0.27 -1.82
CA ASN A 164 27.01 0.92 -1.21
C ASN A 164 25.71 0.13 -1.37
N TRP A 165 25.74 -1.01 -2.06
CA TRP A 165 24.56 -1.81 -2.40
C TRP A 165 24.60 -3.20 -1.77
N VAL A 166 23.42 -3.76 -1.55
CA VAL A 166 23.21 -5.11 -1.04
C VAL A 166 22.20 -5.80 -1.95
N VAL A 167 22.59 -6.97 -2.45
CA VAL A 167 21.69 -7.90 -3.14
C VAL A 167 20.72 -8.50 -2.12
N MET A 168 19.42 -8.35 -2.36
CA MET A 168 18.39 -8.76 -1.41
C MET A 168 18.10 -10.26 -1.45
N ASN A 169 18.22 -10.90 -2.62
CA ASN A 169 18.16 -12.35 -2.76
C ASN A 169 19.46 -12.88 -3.38
N PRO A 170 20.43 -13.33 -2.58
CA PRO A 170 21.72 -13.80 -3.08
C PRO A 170 21.65 -15.15 -3.81
N LYS A 171 20.51 -15.85 -3.75
CA LYS A 171 20.30 -17.11 -4.48
C LYS A 171 19.74 -16.90 -5.89
N ALA A 172 19.18 -15.73 -6.17
CA ALA A 172 18.66 -15.40 -7.50
C ALA A 172 19.79 -14.95 -8.44
N TYR A 173 19.50 -14.90 -9.75
CA TYR A 173 20.45 -14.39 -10.73
C TYR A 173 20.74 -12.92 -10.45
N ASN A 174 22.01 -12.56 -10.34
CA ASN A 174 22.42 -11.17 -10.15
C ASN A 174 22.74 -10.52 -11.51
N GLY A 175 21.79 -9.75 -12.04
CA GLY A 175 21.94 -8.96 -13.27
C GLY A 175 22.59 -7.60 -13.05
N TRP A 176 22.89 -7.22 -11.81
CA TRP A 176 23.38 -5.88 -11.47
C TRP A 176 24.87 -5.73 -11.72
N THR A 177 25.22 -4.69 -12.46
CA THR A 177 26.61 -4.29 -12.73
C THR A 177 26.71 -2.77 -12.63
N LEU A 178 27.91 -2.27 -12.30
CA LEU A 178 28.20 -0.83 -12.30
C LEU A 178 29.39 -0.59 -13.22
N LYS A 179 29.19 0.26 -14.22
CA LYS A 179 30.24 0.61 -15.19
C LYS A 179 30.04 2.05 -15.64
N ASP A 180 31.12 2.83 -15.67
CA ASP A 180 31.14 4.21 -16.17
C ASP A 180 30.05 5.10 -15.53
N GLY A 181 29.79 4.91 -14.22
CA GLY A 181 28.78 5.66 -13.46
C GLY A 181 27.33 5.22 -13.70
N VAL A 182 27.10 4.13 -14.45
CA VAL A 182 25.76 3.59 -14.74
C VAL A 182 25.56 2.26 -14.00
N LEU A 183 24.59 2.23 -13.08
CA LEU A 183 24.12 1.03 -12.41
C LEU A 183 23.07 0.34 -13.30
N SER A 184 23.42 -0.81 -13.85
CA SER A 184 22.59 -1.53 -14.82
C SER A 184 22.11 -2.86 -14.26
N ASN A 185 20.82 -3.14 -14.37
CA ASN A 185 20.25 -4.47 -14.23
C ASN A 185 20.01 -5.07 -15.61
N ASN A 186 20.60 -6.24 -15.89
CA ASN A 186 20.41 -6.97 -17.13
C ASN A 186 19.98 -8.41 -16.80
N VAL A 187 18.69 -8.68 -16.91
CA VAL A 187 18.07 -9.99 -16.66
C VAL A 187 17.58 -10.66 -17.93
N VAL A 188 17.39 -9.90 -19.01
CA VAL A 188 17.24 -10.43 -20.37
C VAL A 188 18.64 -10.76 -20.91
N GLN A 189 18.81 -12.00 -21.36
CA GLN A 189 20.07 -12.52 -21.85
C GLN A 189 20.19 -12.28 -23.37
N PRO A 190 21.40 -12.37 -23.97
CA PRO A 190 21.60 -12.12 -25.41
C PRO A 190 20.78 -13.03 -26.34
N ASP A 191 20.39 -14.22 -25.87
CA ASP A 191 19.52 -15.15 -26.59
C ASP A 191 18.01 -14.84 -26.44
N GLY A 192 17.66 -13.75 -25.77
CA GLY A 192 16.29 -13.32 -25.48
C GLY A 192 15.66 -14.03 -24.28
N THR A 193 16.34 -14.99 -23.64
CA THR A 193 15.82 -15.64 -22.43
C THR A 193 15.85 -14.67 -21.26
N LYS A 194 14.89 -14.84 -20.35
CA LYS A 194 14.71 -13.98 -19.19
C LYS A 194 14.99 -14.76 -17.91
N LYS A 195 15.95 -14.29 -17.12
CA LYS A 195 16.20 -14.84 -15.77
C LYS A 195 15.43 -14.05 -14.73
N HIS A 196 14.94 -14.73 -13.70
CA HIS A 196 14.42 -14.02 -12.53
C HIS A 196 15.60 -13.45 -11.74
N GLY A 197 15.65 -12.13 -11.69
CA GLY A 197 16.77 -11.39 -11.12
C GLY A 197 16.69 -11.25 -9.61
N THR A 198 17.38 -10.25 -9.10
CA THR A 198 17.38 -9.91 -7.67
C THR A 198 17.22 -8.42 -7.51
N ASN A 199 16.76 -8.01 -6.33
CA ASN A 199 16.59 -6.61 -5.98
C ASN A 199 17.87 -6.06 -5.32
N LEU A 200 18.09 -4.75 -5.43
CA LEU A 200 19.17 -4.05 -4.74
C LEU A 200 18.63 -3.09 -3.71
N ARG A 201 19.29 -2.99 -2.56
CA ARG A 201 19.04 -1.91 -1.59
C ARG A 201 20.33 -1.24 -1.15
N THR A 202 20.24 0.00 -0.69
CA THR A 202 21.37 0.70 -0.07
C THR A 202 21.84 -0.02 1.19
N ARG A 203 23.16 -0.07 1.42
CA ARG A 203 23.79 -0.76 2.56
C ARG A 203 23.69 0.03 3.86
N ALA A 204 24.09 1.29 3.82
CA ALA A 204 24.50 2.04 5.00
C ALA A 204 23.60 3.23 5.36
N ALA A 205 22.50 3.44 4.62
CA ALA A 205 21.64 4.59 4.80
C ALA A 205 20.18 4.18 4.86
N ASP A 206 19.60 4.32 6.05
CA ASP A 206 18.17 4.41 6.24
C ASP A 206 17.80 5.90 6.27
N PHE A 207 16.90 6.28 5.38
CA PHE A 207 16.40 7.64 5.23
C PHE A 207 15.01 7.75 5.85
N GLU A 208 14.70 8.90 6.42
CA GLU A 208 13.33 9.26 6.79
C GLU A 208 12.72 10.09 5.65
N ASP A 209 12.57 11.41 5.85
CA ASP A 209 12.12 12.34 4.84
C ASP A 209 13.30 12.88 4.03
N PHE A 210 13.12 13.02 2.73
CA PHE A 210 14.17 13.43 1.81
C PHE A 210 13.64 13.85 0.45
N ARG A 211 14.53 14.41 -0.34
CA ARG A 211 14.40 14.53 -1.79
C ARG A 211 15.44 13.68 -2.49
N ILE A 212 15.04 12.89 -3.46
CA ILE A 212 15.93 12.08 -4.30
C ILE A 212 15.80 12.52 -5.75
N SER A 213 16.92 12.65 -6.45
CA SER A 213 16.98 12.89 -7.89
C SER A 213 17.81 11.79 -8.55
N PHE A 214 17.37 11.31 -9.71
CA PHE A 214 18.11 10.32 -10.49
C PHE A 214 17.74 10.39 -11.97
N GLU A 215 18.55 9.74 -12.79
CA GLU A 215 18.20 9.45 -14.18
C GLU A 215 18.00 7.96 -14.36
N VAL A 216 17.02 7.59 -15.17
CA VAL A 216 16.68 6.21 -15.47
C VAL A 216 16.47 6.01 -16.96
N ASN A 217 16.94 4.88 -17.47
CA ASN A 217 16.72 4.42 -18.82
C ASN A 217 15.96 3.09 -18.75
N MET A 218 14.81 3.06 -19.41
CA MET A 218 13.92 1.90 -19.43
C MET A 218 13.91 1.30 -20.84
N PRO A 219 14.46 0.09 -21.05
CA PRO A 219 14.33 -0.63 -22.32
C PRO A 219 12.85 -0.90 -22.70
N PRO A 220 12.54 -1.21 -23.96
CA PRO A 220 11.16 -1.54 -24.35
C PRO A 220 10.57 -2.67 -23.51
N LYS A 221 9.31 -2.52 -23.07
CA LYS A 221 8.54 -3.47 -22.25
C LYS A 221 9.19 -3.78 -20.89
N SER A 222 10.03 -2.89 -20.39
CA SER A 222 10.68 -3.05 -19.09
C SER A 222 9.80 -2.55 -17.93
N ASN A 223 10.11 -3.06 -16.74
CA ASN A 223 9.46 -2.75 -15.49
C ASN A 223 10.48 -2.89 -14.35
N SER A 224 10.56 -1.86 -13.53
CA SER A 224 11.39 -1.68 -12.37
C SER A 224 10.67 -0.69 -11.44
N GLY A 225 11.32 -0.28 -10.37
CA GLY A 225 10.75 0.64 -9.40
C GLY A 225 11.80 1.13 -8.44
N VAL A 226 11.63 2.37 -7.98
CA VAL A 226 12.46 2.97 -6.93
C VAL A 226 11.62 3.10 -5.67
N TYR A 227 11.95 2.29 -4.67
CA TYR A 227 11.28 2.27 -3.38
C TYR A 227 11.93 3.27 -2.43
N LEU A 228 11.18 4.29 -2.07
CA LEU A 228 11.52 5.26 -1.05
C LEU A 228 11.34 4.62 0.32
N ARG A 229 12.40 4.65 1.14
CA ARG A 229 12.46 3.99 2.46
C ARG A 229 12.27 2.46 2.40
N GLY A 230 12.30 1.86 1.21
CA GLY A 230 11.88 0.48 0.99
C GLY A 230 10.37 0.26 1.13
N ILE A 231 9.56 1.32 1.17
CA ILE A 231 8.12 1.26 1.50
C ILE A 231 7.24 1.75 0.34
N TYR A 232 7.69 2.80 -0.37
CA TYR A 232 6.88 3.48 -1.37
C TYR A 232 7.53 3.40 -2.76
N GLU A 233 6.97 2.60 -3.65
CA GLU A 233 7.45 2.44 -5.01
C GLU A 233 7.02 3.61 -5.91
N VAL A 234 7.98 4.38 -6.39
CA VAL A 234 7.81 5.19 -7.59
C VAL A 234 8.07 4.28 -8.79
N GLN A 235 7.06 4.12 -9.63
CA GLN A 235 7.07 3.15 -10.72
C GLN A 235 8.02 3.56 -11.85
N MET A 236 8.88 2.64 -12.30
CA MET A 236 9.78 2.85 -13.43
C MET A 236 9.48 1.80 -14.51
N ALA A 237 8.75 2.17 -15.56
CA ALA A 237 8.35 1.23 -16.59
C ALA A 237 8.35 1.89 -17.97
N ASP A 238 8.43 1.07 -19.01
CA ASP A 238 8.08 1.51 -20.36
C ASP A 238 6.55 1.57 -20.47
N THR A 239 6.00 2.78 -20.30
CA THR A 239 4.58 3.06 -20.49
C THR A 239 4.36 4.25 -21.41
N HIS A 240 5.33 4.52 -22.28
CA HIS A 240 5.24 5.55 -23.30
C HIS A 240 3.99 5.34 -24.18
N ASP A 241 3.38 6.43 -24.62
CA ASP A 241 2.12 6.47 -25.38
C ASP A 241 0.87 5.88 -24.67
N GLN A 242 0.97 5.52 -23.39
CA GLN A 242 -0.20 5.14 -22.58
C GLN A 242 -0.81 6.37 -21.89
N PRO A 243 -2.13 6.38 -21.67
CA PRO A 243 -2.74 7.40 -20.81
C PRO A 243 -2.20 7.27 -19.37
N PRO A 244 -2.09 8.39 -18.62
CA PRO A 244 -1.65 8.35 -17.23
C PRO A 244 -2.51 7.42 -16.38
N GLY A 245 -1.84 6.59 -15.57
CA GLY A 245 -2.47 5.62 -14.71
C GLY A 245 -1.59 5.23 -13.53
N TYR A 246 -2.21 4.70 -12.48
CA TYR A 246 -1.53 4.38 -11.22
C TYR A 246 -0.53 3.22 -11.30
N LEU A 247 -0.32 2.64 -12.48
CA LEU A 247 0.69 1.61 -12.77
C LEU A 247 1.74 2.08 -13.79
N ASN A 248 1.67 3.34 -14.24
CA ASN A 248 2.56 3.91 -15.25
C ASN A 248 3.77 4.60 -14.62
N MET A 249 4.77 4.97 -15.42
CA MET A 249 5.99 5.59 -14.95
C MET A 249 5.72 6.85 -14.12
N GLY A 250 6.41 6.98 -12.99
CA GLY A 250 6.25 8.10 -12.06
C GLY A 250 5.01 8.04 -11.17
N ALA A 251 4.13 7.04 -11.33
CA ALA A 251 3.08 6.76 -10.37
C ALA A 251 3.68 6.39 -9.00
N LEU A 252 2.98 6.74 -7.91
CA LEU A 252 3.12 5.96 -6.69
C LEU A 252 2.37 4.66 -6.92
N TYR A 253 3.11 3.56 -7.13
CA TYR A 253 2.59 2.34 -7.71
C TYR A 253 1.32 1.84 -6.99
N GLY A 254 0.25 1.66 -7.75
CA GLY A 254 -1.01 1.16 -7.23
C GLY A 254 -1.84 2.15 -6.42
N ARG A 255 -1.39 3.40 -6.27
CA ARG A 255 -1.99 4.37 -5.34
C ARG A 255 -2.30 5.71 -5.98
N ILE A 256 -1.30 6.38 -6.56
CA ILE A 256 -1.44 7.74 -7.09
C ILE A 256 -1.00 7.73 -8.54
N ALA A 257 -1.92 8.03 -9.45
CA ALA A 257 -1.63 8.19 -10.86
C ALA A 257 -0.89 9.52 -11.12
N PRO A 258 0.03 9.55 -12.09
CA PRO A 258 0.61 10.80 -12.56
C PRO A 258 -0.47 11.66 -13.23
N GLY A 259 -0.37 12.97 -13.10
CA GLY A 259 -1.29 13.94 -13.70
C GLY A 259 -1.05 14.18 -15.19
N ALA A 260 0.11 13.77 -15.72
CA ALA A 260 0.45 13.90 -17.13
C ALA A 260 1.40 12.77 -17.57
N ALA A 261 1.29 12.37 -18.85
CA ALA A 261 2.20 11.43 -19.48
C ALA A 261 3.30 12.23 -20.18
N VAL A 262 4.47 12.31 -19.54
CA VAL A 262 5.64 13.11 -19.99
C VAL A 262 6.89 12.24 -20.14
N GLU A 263 6.70 10.93 -20.26
CA GLU A 263 7.74 9.95 -20.54
C GLU A 263 8.33 10.21 -21.93
N LYS A 264 9.66 10.20 -22.03
CA LYS A 264 10.32 10.06 -23.35
C LYS A 264 10.18 8.62 -23.86
N ALA A 265 10.52 8.39 -25.11
CA ALA A 265 10.51 7.06 -25.71
C ALA A 265 11.37 6.04 -24.93
N PRO A 266 11.04 4.74 -24.96
CA PRO A 266 11.85 3.71 -24.32
C PRO A 266 13.28 3.71 -24.87
N GLY A 267 14.25 3.45 -24.00
CA GLY A 267 15.68 3.56 -24.31
C GLY A 267 16.24 4.99 -24.23
N GLU A 268 15.41 6.00 -23.96
CA GLU A 268 15.89 7.35 -23.62
C GLU A 268 16.05 7.53 -22.10
N TRP A 269 16.98 8.42 -21.72
CA TRP A 269 17.17 8.81 -20.33
C TRP A 269 16.07 9.76 -19.87
N GLN A 270 15.32 9.32 -18.86
CA GLN A 270 14.35 10.08 -18.10
C GLN A 270 15.06 10.76 -16.92
N THR A 271 14.65 11.98 -16.58
CA THR A 271 15.07 12.65 -15.33
C THR A 271 13.94 12.59 -14.33
N VAL A 272 14.20 12.11 -13.13
CA VAL A 272 13.20 11.95 -12.07
C VAL A 272 13.70 12.65 -10.80
N GLU A 273 12.82 13.45 -10.20
CA GLU A 273 12.99 13.93 -8.83
C GLU A 273 11.76 13.53 -8.02
N THR A 274 11.98 13.06 -6.79
CA THR A 274 10.91 12.71 -5.87
C THR A 274 11.21 13.29 -4.50
N THR A 275 10.21 13.95 -3.91
CA THR A 275 10.28 14.48 -2.55
C THR A 275 9.27 13.75 -1.69
N LEU A 276 9.74 13.15 -0.59
CA LEU A 276 8.93 12.51 0.44
C LEU A 276 9.12 13.28 1.74
N VAL A 277 8.05 13.93 2.20
CA VAL A 277 8.04 14.71 3.45
C VAL A 277 6.70 14.51 4.12
N ASP A 278 6.68 14.21 5.43
CA ASP A 278 5.44 14.08 6.22
C ASP A 278 4.39 13.16 5.56
N ARG A 279 4.82 12.02 5.02
CA ARG A 279 3.97 11.07 4.26
C ARG A 279 3.23 11.71 3.07
N HIS A 280 3.79 12.76 2.48
CA HIS A 280 3.37 13.31 1.19
C HIS A 280 4.46 13.14 0.15
N ILE A 281 4.06 12.83 -1.07
CA ILE A 281 4.97 12.59 -2.19
C ILE A 281 4.76 13.63 -3.28
N THR A 282 5.87 14.16 -3.79
CA THR A 282 5.92 14.94 -5.04
C THR A 282 6.80 14.18 -6.01
N VAL A 283 6.35 14.01 -7.26
CA VAL A 283 7.13 13.39 -8.33
C VAL A 283 7.21 14.37 -9.51
N VAL A 284 8.44 14.64 -9.94
CA VAL A 284 8.77 15.43 -11.13
C VAL A 284 9.43 14.50 -12.13
N LEU A 285 8.87 14.41 -13.34
CA LEU A 285 9.40 13.63 -14.44
C LEU A 285 9.70 14.58 -15.60
N ASN A 286 10.94 14.57 -16.10
CA ASN A 286 11.38 15.42 -17.22
C ASN A 286 11.03 16.90 -17.05
N GLY A 287 11.23 17.42 -15.82
CA GLY A 287 10.95 18.81 -15.48
C GLY A 287 9.47 19.14 -15.25
N THR A 288 8.54 18.18 -15.43
CA THR A 288 7.11 18.37 -15.19
C THR A 288 6.69 17.72 -13.88
N THR A 289 6.02 18.46 -12.99
CA THR A 289 5.43 17.89 -11.78
C THR A 289 4.21 17.05 -12.16
N ILE A 290 4.30 15.74 -11.94
CA ILE A 290 3.25 14.77 -12.28
C ILE A 290 2.51 14.26 -11.04
N ILE A 291 3.11 14.37 -9.85
CA ILE A 291 2.40 14.22 -8.59
C ILE A 291 2.80 15.42 -7.73
N ASP A 292 1.84 16.23 -7.31
CA ASP A 292 2.10 17.43 -6.51
C ASP A 292 1.69 17.21 -5.05
N ASN A 293 2.69 16.93 -4.20
CA ASN A 293 2.59 16.90 -2.74
C ASN A 293 1.31 16.21 -2.25
N GLN A 294 1.06 15.01 -2.78
CA GLN A 294 -0.13 14.23 -2.49
C GLN A 294 0.11 13.27 -1.31
N PRO A 295 -0.90 13.02 -0.47
CA PRO A 295 -0.75 12.16 0.69
C PRO A 295 -0.61 10.68 0.31
N VAL A 296 0.28 9.98 1.01
CA VAL A 296 0.51 8.54 0.85
C VAL A 296 -0.27 7.75 1.90
N LEU A 297 -1.25 6.97 1.44
CA LEU A 297 -2.19 6.27 2.32
C LEU A 297 -1.63 5.00 3.00
N GLY A 298 -0.49 4.49 2.53
CA GLY A 298 0.04 3.20 2.93
C GLY A 298 1.25 2.77 2.10
N CYS A 299 1.90 1.68 2.50
CA CYS A 299 2.97 1.03 1.74
C CYS A 299 2.51 0.57 0.35
N THR A 300 3.40 0.49 -0.63
CA THR A 300 3.13 -0.18 -1.91
C THR A 300 3.43 -1.67 -1.81
N GLY A 301 2.95 -2.49 -2.75
CA GLY A 301 3.35 -3.90 -2.79
C GLY A 301 4.85 -4.03 -3.00
N GLY A 302 5.43 -5.14 -2.54
CA GLY A 302 6.88 -5.36 -2.61
C GLY A 302 7.69 -4.59 -1.56
N ALA A 303 7.04 -3.80 -0.70
CA ALA A 303 7.70 -3.10 0.40
C ALA A 303 8.45 -4.06 1.35
N LEU A 304 9.52 -3.56 1.98
CA LEU A 304 10.29 -4.28 2.99
C LEU A 304 9.57 -4.35 4.33
N THR A 305 8.70 -3.38 4.61
CA THR A 305 7.92 -3.27 5.83
C THR A 305 6.61 -2.54 5.53
N SER A 306 5.56 -2.85 6.30
CA SER A 306 4.32 -2.08 6.32
C SER A 306 4.34 -0.96 7.37
N ASP A 307 5.36 -0.89 8.22
CA ASP A 307 5.53 0.20 9.18
C ASP A 307 6.07 1.46 8.48
N GLU A 308 5.18 2.40 8.22
CA GLU A 308 5.47 3.67 7.54
C GLU A 308 6.21 4.69 8.41
N PHE A 309 6.53 4.35 9.67
CA PHE A 309 7.14 5.26 10.64
C PHE A 309 8.62 4.97 10.90
N VAL A 310 9.18 3.92 10.28
CA VAL A 310 10.61 3.59 10.40
C VAL A 310 11.42 4.16 9.24
N PRO A 311 12.64 4.69 9.48
CA PRO A 311 13.54 5.02 8.39
C PRO A 311 13.86 3.76 7.58
N GLY A 312 14.26 3.92 6.32
CA GLY A 312 14.60 2.77 5.49
C GLY A 312 15.43 3.09 4.24
N PRO A 313 15.87 2.06 3.52
CA PRO A 313 16.83 2.22 2.42
C PRO A 313 16.19 2.80 1.17
N ILE A 314 17.01 3.14 0.17
CA ILE A 314 16.53 3.15 -1.21
C ILE A 314 16.65 1.73 -1.76
N TYR A 315 15.56 1.22 -2.32
CA TYR A 315 15.48 -0.13 -2.91
C TYR A 315 15.12 -0.01 -4.40
N LEU A 316 15.86 -0.70 -5.27
CA LEU A 316 15.62 -0.81 -6.71
C LEU A 316 15.12 -2.21 -7.06
N GLN A 317 13.96 -2.28 -7.72
CA GLN A 317 13.40 -3.52 -8.24
C GLN A 317 14.17 -3.98 -9.48
N GLY A 318 14.71 -5.20 -9.45
CA GLY A 318 15.52 -5.77 -10.54
C GLY A 318 15.27 -7.24 -10.79
N ASP A 319 14.25 -7.81 -10.15
CA ASP A 319 13.86 -9.20 -10.29
C ASP A 319 13.03 -9.49 -11.56
N HIS A 320 12.46 -8.45 -12.17
CA HIS A 320 11.60 -8.55 -13.33
C HIS A 320 12.30 -8.18 -14.64
N SER A 321 12.74 -6.96 -14.88
CA SER A 321 13.22 -6.56 -16.21
C SER A 321 14.49 -5.71 -16.15
N ASP A 322 15.08 -5.47 -17.32
CA ASP A 322 16.25 -4.62 -17.46
C ASP A 322 15.91 -3.17 -17.09
N ALA A 323 16.86 -2.47 -16.49
CA ALA A 323 16.76 -1.04 -16.15
C ALA A 323 18.16 -0.47 -15.88
N HIS A 324 18.37 0.79 -16.23
CA HIS A 324 19.66 1.45 -16.01
C HIS A 324 19.48 2.77 -15.28
N TYR A 325 20.29 2.99 -14.25
CA TYR A 325 20.22 4.15 -13.37
C TYR A 325 21.56 4.89 -13.36
N ARG A 326 21.51 6.21 -13.29
CA ARG A 326 22.69 7.05 -13.04
C ARG A 326 22.32 8.30 -12.26
N ASN A 327 23.33 9.04 -11.80
CA ASN A 327 23.16 10.34 -11.13
C ASN A 327 22.18 10.33 -9.94
N MET A 328 22.13 9.21 -9.19
CA MET A 328 21.21 9.05 -8.06
C MET A 328 21.75 9.71 -6.79
N ILE A 329 21.07 10.75 -6.35
CA ILE A 329 21.47 11.62 -5.23
C ILE A 329 20.28 11.80 -4.28
N VAL A 330 20.47 11.50 -3.01
CA VAL A 330 19.50 11.78 -1.94
C VAL A 330 19.94 13.02 -1.16
N ARG A 331 19.00 13.89 -0.81
CA ARG A 331 19.18 15.00 0.13
C ARG A 331 18.19 14.82 1.28
N PRO A 332 18.64 14.34 2.46
CA PRO A 332 17.77 14.18 3.62
C PRO A 332 17.18 15.51 4.09
N VAL A 333 15.99 15.49 4.67
CA VAL A 333 15.47 16.65 5.40
C VAL A 333 16.30 16.85 6.67
N VAL A 334 16.67 18.10 6.95
CA VAL A 334 17.32 18.47 8.22
C VAL A 334 16.23 18.66 9.26
N LYS A 335 16.21 17.82 10.30
CA LYS A 335 15.38 18.03 11.48
C LYS A 335 15.94 19.21 12.27
N GLU A 336 15.09 20.18 12.59
CA GLU A 336 15.42 21.26 13.52
C GLU A 336 15.51 20.75 14.97
#